data_AF-A0A821RNT1-F1
#
_entry.id   AF-A0A821RNT1-F1
#
_cell.length_a   1.000
_cell.length_b   1.000
_cell.length_c   1.000
_cell.angle_alpha   90.00
_cell.angle_beta   90.00
_cell.angle_gamma   90.00
#
_symmetry.space_group_name_H-M   'P 1'
#
loop_
_entity.id
_entity.type
_entity.pdbx_description
1 polymer ?
#
loop_
_entity_poly.entity_id
_entity_poly.type
_entity_poly.pdbx_seq_one_letter_code
_entity_poly.pdbx_strand_id
1 'polypeptide(L)'
;LKNYVVINPQWIINAMACIVSIKDSPVKKGRLYHSDIDVIWKNYDKNLHPWILKLTEAFDLTVPVPDQNMNLVSCLLPEKEPKYIWNNDANETEMREMKITYTFNYLLVRIEFHTYNETDIWSAMV
;
A
#
# COMPACT_ATOMS: atom_id res chain seq x y z
N LEU A 1 17.34 0.89 -2.74
CA LEU A 1 17.75 1.17 -1.34
C LEU A 1 19.26 1.04 -1.06
N LYS A 2 20.06 0.36 -1.90
CA LYS A 2 21.48 -0.02 -1.65
C LYS A 2 22.52 1.11 -1.43
N ASN A 3 22.15 2.38 -1.59
CA ASN A 3 23.10 3.51 -1.56
C ASN A 3 23.24 4.19 -0.19
N TYR A 4 22.46 3.76 0.81
CA TYR A 4 22.49 4.32 2.15
C TYR A 4 22.74 3.21 3.16
N VAL A 5 23.71 3.42 4.04
CA VAL A 5 24.00 2.51 5.16
C VAL A 5 23.35 3.09 6.40
N VAL A 6 22.30 2.44 6.88
CA VAL A 6 21.72 2.80 8.17
C VAL A 6 22.34 1.93 9.25
N ILE A 7 23.03 2.57 10.19
CA ILE A 7 23.77 1.89 11.26
C ILE A 7 22.90 1.70 12.51
N ASN A 8 21.84 2.48 12.66
CA ASN A 8 20.97 2.48 13.85
C ASN A 8 19.52 2.05 13.51
N PRO A 9 19.04 0.87 13.97
CA PRO A 9 17.67 0.42 13.76
C PRO A 9 16.60 1.36 14.33
N GLN A 10 16.87 2.01 15.48
CA GLN A 10 15.93 2.95 16.09
C GLN A 10 15.64 4.13 15.17
N TRP A 11 16.62 4.55 14.38
CA TRP A 11 16.46 5.64 13.42
C TRP A 11 15.44 5.28 12.33
N ILE A 12 15.48 4.05 11.80
CA ILE A 12 14.53 3.56 10.78
C ILE A 12 13.11 3.50 11.37
N ILE A 13 12.98 2.96 12.59
CA ILE A 13 11.70 2.86 13.28
C ILE A 13 11.10 4.26 13.46
N ASN A 14 11.89 5.23 13.91
CA ASN A 14 11.43 6.60 14.08
C ASN A 14 11.03 7.25 12.75
N ALA A 15 11.76 7.00 11.66
CA ALA A 15 11.45 7.54 10.35
C ALA A 15 10.11 7.00 9.79
N MET A 16 9.85 5.71 9.96
CA MET A 16 8.58 5.08 9.57
C MET A 16 7.44 5.48 10.51
N ALA A 17 7.71 5.63 11.82
CA ALA A 17 6.73 6.07 12.81
C ALA A 17 6.14 7.46 12.49
N CYS A 18 6.90 8.33 11.80
CA CYS A 18 6.41 9.64 11.35
C CYS A 18 5.19 9.54 10.42
N ILE A 19 5.08 8.47 9.61
CA ILE A 19 3.93 8.28 8.70
C ILE A 19 2.67 7.91 9.48
N VAL A 20 2.81 6.98 10.42
CA VAL A 20 1.67 6.32 11.11
C VAL A 20 1.17 7.10 12.33
N SER A 21 1.93 8.07 12.83
CA SER A 21 1.58 8.80 14.05
C SER A 21 0.40 9.75 13.84
N ILE A 22 -0.67 9.50 14.60
CA ILE A 22 -2.05 10.02 14.41
C ILE A 22 -2.22 11.51 14.79
N LYS A 23 -1.30 12.11 15.54
CA LYS A 23 -1.47 13.48 16.02
C LYS A 23 -0.91 14.48 15.00
N ASP A 24 -1.81 15.05 14.21
CA ASP A 24 -1.55 16.13 13.24
C ASP A 24 -0.69 15.77 12.03
N SER A 25 -0.69 14.49 11.63
CA SER A 25 -0.07 14.09 10.36
C SER A 25 -0.86 14.66 9.18
N PRO A 26 -0.19 15.21 8.14
CA PRO A 26 -0.85 15.64 6.91
C PRO A 26 -1.48 14.48 6.13
N VAL A 27 -1.18 13.22 6.51
CA VAL A 27 -1.81 12.03 5.94
C VAL A 27 -3.28 11.96 6.35
N LYS A 28 -4.19 12.28 5.41
CA LYS A 28 -5.64 12.24 5.63
C LYS A 28 -6.27 11.07 4.88
N LYS A 29 -7.07 10.26 5.58
CA LYS A 29 -7.77 9.09 5.00
C LYS A 29 -6.83 8.13 4.25
N GLY A 30 -5.62 7.95 4.81
CA GLY A 30 -4.59 7.10 4.22
C GLY A 30 -3.98 7.66 2.94
N ARG A 31 -4.09 8.96 2.65
CA ARG A 31 -3.45 9.61 1.49
C ARG A 31 -2.25 10.43 1.95
N LEU A 32 -1.08 10.08 1.45
CA LEU A 32 0.18 10.78 1.65
C LEU A 32 0.55 11.50 0.35
N TYR A 33 0.33 12.81 0.29
CA TYR A 33 0.77 13.60 -0.87
C TYR A 33 2.27 13.86 -0.81
N HIS A 34 2.94 13.83 -1.96
CA HIS A 34 4.38 14.11 -2.02
C HIS A 34 4.72 15.55 -1.63
N SER A 35 3.76 16.48 -1.73
CA SER A 35 3.90 17.85 -1.21
C SER A 35 4.09 17.91 0.31
N ASP A 36 3.56 16.92 1.03
CA ASP A 36 3.51 16.92 2.50
C ASP A 36 4.69 16.16 3.13
N ILE A 37 5.51 15.53 2.30
CA ILE A 37 6.71 14.77 2.69
C ILE A 37 7.67 15.62 3.53
N ASP A 38 7.89 16.87 3.12
CA ASP A 38 8.77 17.80 3.82
C ASP A 38 8.26 18.16 5.23
N VAL A 39 6.94 18.06 5.44
CA VAL A 39 6.33 18.32 6.75
C VAL A 39 6.47 17.11 7.66
N ILE A 40 6.26 15.90 7.12
CA ILE A 40 6.33 14.63 7.87
C ILE A 40 7.76 14.37 8.34
N TRP A 41 8.73 14.54 7.45
CA TRP A 41 10.14 14.29 7.75
C TRP A 41 10.93 15.56 7.97
N LYS A 42 10.30 16.63 8.47
CA LYS A 42 10.95 17.93 8.75
C LYS A 42 12.25 17.86 9.59
N ASN A 43 12.40 16.82 10.40
CA ASN A 43 13.56 16.60 11.26
C ASN A 43 14.69 15.80 10.58
N TYR A 44 14.48 15.37 9.33
CA TYR A 44 15.43 14.62 8.51
C TYR A 44 15.94 15.51 7.37
N ASP A 45 17.09 15.16 6.80
CA ASP A 45 17.60 15.86 5.63
C ASP A 45 16.67 15.62 4.43
N LYS A 46 16.31 16.70 3.72
CA LYS A 46 15.49 16.66 2.50
C LYS A 46 16.05 15.73 1.43
N ASN A 47 17.37 15.59 1.36
CA ASN A 47 18.02 14.67 0.42
C ASN A 47 17.69 13.19 0.74
N LEU A 48 17.29 12.90 1.97
CA LEU A 48 16.90 11.56 2.41
C LEU A 48 15.42 11.29 2.18
N HIS A 49 14.56 12.30 2.04
CA HIS A 49 13.11 12.11 1.94
C HIS A 49 12.69 11.12 0.84
N PRO A 50 13.23 11.19 -0.41
CA PRO A 50 12.87 10.23 -1.45
C PRO A 50 13.33 8.80 -1.12
N TRP A 51 14.43 8.67 -0.39
CA TRP A 51 14.94 7.38 0.05
C TRP A 51 14.10 6.80 1.21
N ILE A 52 13.68 7.64 2.17
CA ILE A 52 12.79 7.23 3.26
C ILE A 52 11.42 6.81 2.70
N LEU A 53 10.88 7.51 1.69
CA LEU A 53 9.65 7.08 1.02
C LEU A 53 9.81 5.70 0.36
N LYS A 54 10.90 5.46 -0.37
CA LYS A 54 11.19 4.13 -0.93
C LYS A 54 11.39 3.06 0.13
N LEU A 55 11.86 3.44 1.31
CA LEU A 55 11.96 2.54 2.45
C LEU A 55 10.56 2.14 2.92
N THR A 56 9.66 3.10 3.10
CA THR A 56 8.30 2.83 3.56
C THR A 56 7.49 2.01 2.55
N GLU A 57 7.79 2.16 1.25
CA GLU A 57 7.29 1.28 0.18
C GLU A 57 7.81 -0.15 0.32
N ALA A 58 9.10 -0.33 0.57
CA ALA A 58 9.70 -1.67 0.72
C ALA A 58 9.19 -2.44 1.96
N PHE A 59 8.64 -1.74 2.95
CA PHE A 59 8.00 -2.33 4.13
C PHE A 59 6.46 -2.38 4.02
N ASP A 60 5.89 -2.14 2.83
CA ASP A 60 4.44 -2.15 2.55
C ASP A 60 3.60 -1.20 3.41
N LEU A 61 4.23 -0.20 4.03
CA LEU A 61 3.53 0.84 4.79
C LEU A 61 2.85 1.84 3.85
N THR A 62 3.49 2.09 2.71
CA THR A 62 3.00 3.01 1.69
C THR A 62 3.01 2.37 0.31
N VAL A 63 1.96 2.57 -0.47
CA VAL A 63 1.87 2.09 -1.85
C VAL A 63 1.76 3.28 -2.79
N PRO A 64 2.64 3.43 -3.80
CA PRO A 64 2.54 4.54 -4.75
C PRO A 64 1.27 4.39 -5.59
N VAL A 65 0.59 5.50 -5.85
CA VAL A 65 -0.57 5.52 -6.76
C VAL A 65 -0.09 5.92 -8.15
N PRO A 66 -0.28 5.07 -9.18
CA PRO A 66 0.06 5.41 -10.55
C PRO A 66 -0.58 6.74 -10.96
N ASP A 67 0.17 7.55 -11.70
CA ASP A 67 -0.27 8.84 -12.27
C ASP A 67 -0.70 9.90 -11.24
N GLN A 68 -0.43 9.67 -9.95
CA GLN A 68 -0.67 10.62 -8.88
C GLN A 68 0.62 10.82 -8.08
N ASN A 69 0.94 12.07 -7.73
CA ASN A 69 2.05 12.39 -6.83
C ASN A 69 1.66 12.13 -5.36
N MET A 70 1.22 10.90 -5.07
CA MET A 70 0.83 10.46 -3.74
C MET A 70 1.03 8.97 -3.53
N ASN A 71 1.17 8.59 -2.26
CA ASN A 71 1.14 7.20 -1.82
C ASN A 71 -0.08 6.96 -0.93
N LEU A 72 -0.61 5.74 -0.94
CA LEU A 72 -1.60 5.27 0.01
C LEU A 72 -0.91 4.67 1.22
N VAL A 73 -1.35 5.06 2.41
CA VAL A 73 -0.91 4.50 3.69
C VAL A 73 -1.92 3.45 4.12
N SER A 74 -1.57 2.17 3.96
CA SER A 74 -2.46 1.02 4.10
C SER A 74 -3.16 0.98 5.47
N CYS A 75 -2.40 1.21 6.55
CA CYS A 75 -2.90 1.18 7.91
C CYS A 75 -3.72 2.42 8.32
N LEU A 76 -3.84 3.44 7.47
CA LEU A 76 -4.62 4.66 7.71
C LEU A 76 -5.80 4.80 6.73
N LEU A 77 -6.07 3.77 5.93
CA LEU A 77 -7.25 3.74 5.07
C LEU A 77 -8.53 3.78 5.91
N PRO A 78 -9.61 4.39 5.42
CA PRO A 78 -10.88 4.39 6.13
C PRO A 78 -11.39 2.95 6.31
N GLU A 79 -11.84 2.61 7.51
CA GLU A 79 -12.52 1.33 7.77
C GLU A 79 -13.85 1.21 7.03
N LYS A 80 -14.47 2.36 6.71
CA LYS A 80 -15.75 2.40 6.02
C LYS A 80 -15.56 2.00 4.55
N GLU A 81 -16.23 0.92 4.17
CA GLU A 81 -16.29 0.45 2.79
C GLU A 81 -16.81 1.56 1.85
N PRO A 82 -16.14 1.81 0.70
CA PRO A 82 -16.60 2.76 -0.28
C PRO A 82 -17.88 2.26 -0.95
N LYS A 83 -18.79 3.19 -1.29
CA LYS A 83 -19.91 2.86 -2.18
C LYS A 83 -19.35 2.67 -3.59
N TYR A 84 -19.38 1.44 -4.08
CA TYR A 84 -18.96 1.09 -5.43
C TYR A 84 -20.13 0.52 -6.22
N ILE A 85 -20.25 0.92 -7.48
CA ILE A 85 -21.23 0.38 -8.42
C ILE A 85 -20.43 -0.43 -9.42
N TRP A 86 -20.68 -1.74 -9.47
CA TRP A 86 -20.11 -2.60 -10.50
C TRP A 86 -20.60 -2.14 -11.87
N ASN A 87 -19.67 -1.94 -12.81
CA ASN A 87 -20.04 -1.51 -14.15
C ASN A 87 -20.64 -2.70 -14.92
N ASN A 88 -21.95 -2.88 -14.76
CA ASN A 88 -22.72 -3.87 -15.49
C ASN A 88 -23.07 -3.30 -16.86
N ASP A 89 -22.10 -3.22 -17.77
CA ASP A 89 -22.39 -2.92 -19.17
C ASP A 89 -23.22 -4.09 -19.74
N ALA A 90 -24.54 -3.91 -19.72
CA ALA A 90 -25.56 -4.92 -20.00
C ALA A 90 -25.62 -5.43 -21.46
N ASN A 91 -24.59 -5.14 -22.26
CA ASN A 91 -24.54 -5.49 -23.68
C ASN A 91 -23.64 -6.70 -23.98
N GLU A 92 -22.93 -7.25 -22.99
CA GLU A 92 -22.20 -8.51 -23.12
C GLU A 92 -23.01 -9.66 -22.48
N THR A 93 -23.51 -10.54 -23.35
CA THR A 93 -24.60 -11.48 -23.05
C THR A 93 -24.23 -12.65 -22.13
N GLU A 94 -23.05 -12.67 -21.51
CA GLU A 94 -22.60 -13.76 -20.63
C GLU A 94 -21.70 -13.28 -19.48
N MET A 95 -22.07 -12.22 -18.76
CA MET A 95 -21.38 -11.90 -17.50
C MET A 95 -21.74 -12.95 -16.41
N ARG A 96 -20.75 -13.73 -15.97
CA ARG A 96 -20.87 -14.66 -14.84
C ARG A 96 -20.19 -14.07 -13.62
N GLU A 97 -20.95 -13.81 -12.56
CA GLU A 97 -20.38 -13.47 -11.25
C GLU A 97 -19.84 -14.75 -10.59
N MET A 98 -18.57 -14.73 -10.21
CA MET A 98 -17.96 -15.79 -9.41
C MET A 98 -17.61 -15.25 -8.03
N LYS A 99 -18.30 -15.74 -7.01
CA LYS A 99 -17.99 -15.45 -5.61
C LYS A 99 -17.10 -16.54 -5.03
N ILE A 100 -15.86 -16.18 -4.69
CA ILE A 100 -14.94 -17.07 -3.96
C ILE A 100 -14.87 -16.60 -2.51
N THR A 101 -15.14 -17.51 -1.57
CA THR A 101 -15.06 -17.22 -0.13
C THR A 101 -13.86 -17.94 0.46
N TYR A 102 -12.93 -17.18 1.04
CA TYR A 102 -11.76 -17.71 1.74
C TYR A 102 -12.01 -17.71 3.25
N THR A 103 -11.79 -18.84 3.91
CA THR A 103 -11.91 -18.97 5.37
C THR A 103 -10.52 -19.22 5.95
N PHE A 104 -10.11 -18.36 6.88
CA PHE A 104 -8.82 -18.47 7.55
C PHE A 104 -9.03 -18.65 9.06
N ASN A 105 -8.30 -19.59 9.67
CA ASN A 105 -8.27 -19.74 11.12
C ASN A 105 -7.54 -18.57 11.81
N TYR A 106 -6.62 -17.94 11.08
CA TYR A 106 -5.92 -16.72 11.48
C TYR A 106 -5.56 -15.93 10.21
N LEU A 107 -5.87 -14.63 10.20
CA LEU A 107 -5.53 -13.75 9.09
C LEU A 107 -4.14 -13.15 9.32
N LEU A 108 -3.21 -13.40 8.42
CA LEU A 108 -1.92 -12.72 8.43
C LEU A 108 -2.13 -11.23 8.09
N VAL A 109 -1.26 -10.39 8.65
CA VAL A 109 -1.30 -8.92 8.44
C VAL A 109 -1.10 -8.53 6.96
N ARG A 110 -0.51 -9.42 6.16
CA ARG A 110 -0.33 -9.27 4.71
C ARG A 110 -0.97 -10.46 3.99
N ILE A 111 -1.78 -10.16 2.98
CA ILE A 111 -2.34 -11.14 2.05
C ILE A 111 -1.83 -10.79 0.66
N GLU A 112 -1.20 -11.75 0.01
CA GLU A 112 -0.72 -11.61 -1.38
C GLU A 112 -1.60 -12.48 -2.28
N PHE A 113 -2.35 -11.83 -3.18
CA PHE A 113 -3.07 -12.54 -4.22
C PHE A 113 -2.18 -12.68 -5.44
N HIS A 114 -1.89 -13.91 -5.82
CA HIS A 114 -1.21 -14.23 -7.07
C HIS A 114 -2.27 -14.53 -8.12
N THR A 115 -2.29 -13.77 -9.21
CA THR A 115 -3.11 -14.07 -10.38
C THR A 115 -2.36 -15.08 -11.24
N TYR A 116 -2.93 -16.27 -11.41
CA TYR A 116 -2.45 -17.26 -12.36
C TYR A 116 -3.27 -17.17 -13.63
N ASN A 117 -2.62 -17.25 -14.80
CA ASN A 117 -3.33 -17.41 -16.05
C ASN A 117 -3.84 -18.86 -16.16
N GLU A 118 -4.94 -19.10 -16.89
CA GLU A 118 -5.52 -20.44 -17.05
C GLU A 118 -4.49 -21.48 -17.52
N THR A 119 -3.50 -21.10 -18.34
CA THR A 119 -2.43 -21.98 -18.80
C THR A 119 -1.48 -22.47 -17.70
N ASP A 120 -1.33 -21.70 -16.62
CA ASP A 120 -0.42 -22.03 -15.52
C ASP A 120 -1.05 -22.99 -14.50
N ILE A 121 -2.39 -23.06 -14.47
CA ILE A 121 -3.14 -23.92 -13.56
C ILE A 121 -3.04 -25.39 -14.03
N TRP A 122 -3.04 -25.62 -15.33
CA TRP A 122 -2.96 -26.98 -15.92
C TRP A 122 -1.57 -27.60 -15.80
N SER A 123 -0.51 -26.79 -15.85
CA SER A 123 0.88 -27.27 -15.73
C SER A 123 1.30 -27.58 -14.29
N ALA A 124 0.59 -27.06 -13.28
CA ALA A 124 0.82 -27.41 -11.87
C ALA A 124 0.09 -28.69 -11.42
N MET A 125 -0.79 -29.25 -12.27
CA MET A 125 -1.58 -30.46 -11.99
C MET A 125 -1.07 -31.72 -12.73
N VAL A 126 0.08 -31.65 -13.39
CA VAL A 126 0.79 -32.79 -14.05
C VAL A 126 2.16 -32.93 -13.43
#